data_AF-A0A2V7E4M5-F1
#
_entry.id   AF-A0A2V7E4M5-F1
#
_cell.length_a   1.000
_cell.length_b   1.000
_cell.length_c   1.000
_cell.angle_alpha   90.00
_cell.angle_beta   90.00
_cell.angle_gamma   90.00
#
_symmetry.space_group_name_H-M   'P 1'
#
loop_
_entity.id
_entity.type
_entity.pdbx_description
1 polymer ?
#
loop_
_entity_poly.entity_id
_entity_poly.type
_entity_poly.pdbx_seq_one_letter_code
_entity_poly.pdbx_strand_id
1 'polypeptide(L)'
;MSIYATLWRLKFPSGGDDHTGCAWTEVIAQGVPAHIGAPHSDAPGDATDPYASFLPPAVIVSPDDDDLPMRAVVFVTEGARKGTERSGQEYVNPLLVLSGHEYTTMPFGDLHEKICSALRGHRPRLVAESRGPDGRVRLLFEDGTVRNQELA
;
A
#
# COMPACT_ATOMS: atom_id res chain seq x y z
N MET A 1 -17.22 6.20 -12.46
CA MET A 1 -15.82 6.06 -12.89
C MET A 1 -14.92 6.01 -11.65
N SER A 2 -13.71 5.45 -11.76
CA SER A 2 -12.73 5.31 -10.66
C SER A 2 -11.67 6.40 -10.80
N ILE A 3 -11.23 7.02 -9.68
CA ILE A 3 -10.14 8.02 -9.69
C ILE A 3 -8.72 7.40 -9.72
N TYR A 4 -8.64 6.08 -9.83
CA TYR A 4 -7.41 5.31 -9.67
C TYR A 4 -7.03 4.59 -10.95
N ALA A 5 -5.74 4.62 -11.30
CA ALA A 5 -5.14 3.81 -12.35
C ALA A 5 -4.21 2.75 -11.75
N THR A 6 -4.35 1.47 -12.14
CA THR A 6 -3.44 0.42 -11.67
C THR A 6 -2.06 0.62 -12.27
N LEU A 7 -1.03 0.68 -11.42
CA LEU A 7 0.37 0.74 -11.81
C LEU A 7 0.96 -0.67 -11.94
N TRP A 8 0.76 -1.49 -10.91
CA TRP A 8 1.23 -2.88 -10.87
C TRP A 8 0.46 -3.73 -9.87
N ARG A 9 0.68 -5.05 -9.94
CA ARG A 9 0.17 -6.07 -9.02
C ARG A 9 1.29 -7.06 -8.73
N LEU A 10 1.61 -7.27 -7.47
CA LEU A 10 2.71 -8.14 -7.03
C LEU A 10 2.30 -8.96 -5.81
N LYS A 11 2.95 -10.12 -5.62
CA LYS A 11 2.72 -10.98 -4.45
C LYS A 11 3.67 -10.62 -3.31
N PHE A 12 3.12 -10.57 -2.10
CA PHE A 12 3.85 -10.35 -0.84
C PHE A 12 3.46 -11.43 0.18
N PRO A 13 4.32 -11.75 1.17
CA PRO A 13 3.92 -12.59 2.28
C PRO A 13 2.72 -11.96 3.02
N SER A 14 1.62 -12.69 3.16
CA SER A 14 0.40 -12.21 3.85
C SER A 14 0.67 -11.85 5.32
N GLY A 15 1.75 -12.41 5.89
CA GLY A 15 2.24 -12.10 7.23
C GLY A 15 3.19 -10.90 7.30
N GLY A 16 3.63 -10.36 6.16
CA GLY A 16 4.69 -9.36 6.09
C GLY A 16 6.11 -9.91 6.26
N ASP A 17 6.27 -11.21 6.51
CA ASP A 17 7.55 -11.89 6.67
C ASP A 17 7.60 -13.13 5.78
N ASP A 18 8.66 -13.26 5.00
CA ASP A 18 8.92 -14.43 4.17
C ASP A 18 9.51 -15.57 5.02
N HIS A 19 8.92 -16.75 4.91
CA HIS A 19 9.37 -17.98 5.55
C HIS A 19 8.78 -19.19 4.84
N THR A 20 9.35 -20.37 5.09
CA THR A 20 8.87 -21.62 4.47
C THR A 20 7.39 -21.85 4.81
N GLY A 21 6.58 -22.05 3.77
CA GLY A 21 5.14 -22.31 3.91
C GLY A 21 4.29 -21.10 4.30
N CYS A 22 4.83 -19.88 4.23
CA CYS A 22 4.02 -18.68 4.42
C CYS A 22 2.95 -18.54 3.31
N ALA A 23 1.81 -17.97 3.67
CA ALA A 23 0.78 -17.62 2.70
C ALA A 23 1.15 -16.32 1.97
N TRP A 24 0.68 -16.18 0.72
CA TRP A 24 0.92 -15.02 -0.12
C TRP A 24 -0.37 -14.25 -0.41
N THR A 25 -0.28 -12.93 -0.49
CA THR A 25 -1.38 -12.04 -0.87
C THR A 25 -0.95 -11.17 -2.04
N GLU A 26 -1.90 -10.79 -2.90
CA GLU A 26 -1.64 -9.82 -3.95
C GLU A 26 -1.83 -8.40 -3.40
N VAL A 27 -0.82 -7.55 -3.65
CA VAL A 27 -0.86 -6.11 -3.39
C VAL A 27 -0.94 -5.39 -4.73
N ILE A 28 -1.86 -4.44 -4.81
CA ILE A 28 -2.12 -3.62 -5.99
C ILE A 28 -1.72 -2.19 -5.66
N ALA A 29 -0.81 -1.62 -6.44
CA ALA A 29 -0.50 -0.20 -6.40
C ALA A 29 -1.35 0.55 -7.41
N GLN A 30 -2.00 1.62 -6.96
CA GLN A 30 -2.86 2.45 -7.80
C GLN A 30 -2.49 3.92 -7.70
N GLY A 31 -2.16 4.51 -8.85
CA GLY A 31 -1.88 5.94 -8.97
C GLY A 31 -3.17 6.76 -9.04
N VAL A 32 -3.13 7.94 -8.42
CA VAL A 32 -4.12 9.00 -8.57
C VAL A 32 -3.47 10.13 -9.37
N PRO A 33 -3.97 10.49 -10.56
CA PRO A 33 -3.40 11.59 -11.36
C PRO A 33 -3.43 12.95 -10.64
N ALA A 34 -2.49 13.85 -10.96
CA ALA A 34 -2.38 15.18 -10.33
C ALA A 34 -3.66 16.02 -10.38
N HIS A 35 -4.38 16.00 -11.52
CA HIS A 35 -5.58 16.82 -11.72
C HIS A 35 -6.77 16.41 -10.85
N ILE A 36 -6.73 15.24 -10.20
CA ILE A 36 -7.83 14.78 -9.34
C ILE A 36 -7.89 15.62 -8.07
N GLY A 37 -8.97 16.38 -7.92
CA GLY A 37 -9.22 17.25 -6.76
C GLY A 37 -8.50 18.59 -6.79
N ALA A 38 -7.76 18.90 -7.86
CA ALA A 38 -7.26 20.25 -8.08
C ALA A 38 -8.43 21.20 -8.43
N PRO A 39 -8.43 22.45 -7.94
CA PRO A 39 -9.41 23.43 -8.37
C PRO A 39 -9.25 23.66 -9.88
N HIS A 40 -10.29 23.41 -10.66
CA HIS A 40 -10.33 23.81 -12.06
C HIS A 40 -10.38 25.34 -12.14
N SER A 41 -9.77 25.94 -13.17
CA SER A 41 -9.81 27.40 -13.41
C SER A 41 -11.24 27.95 -13.46
N ASP A 42 -12.20 27.10 -13.83
CA ASP A 42 -13.61 27.43 -14.03
C ASP A 42 -14.47 27.06 -12.81
N ALA A 43 -13.85 26.54 -11.74
CA ALA A 43 -14.55 26.18 -10.53
C ALA A 43 -14.88 27.45 -9.72
N PRO A 44 -16.08 27.53 -9.11
CA PRO A 44 -16.42 28.63 -8.21
C PRO A 44 -15.40 28.70 -7.06
N GLY A 45 -15.15 29.91 -6.54
CA GLY A 45 -14.06 30.20 -5.59
C GLY A 45 -14.10 29.46 -4.24
N ASP A 46 -15.10 28.60 -4.03
CA ASP A 46 -15.34 27.74 -2.87
C ASP A 46 -15.24 26.23 -3.17
N ALA A 47 -14.91 25.84 -4.41
CA ALA A 47 -14.76 24.44 -4.81
C ALA A 47 -13.63 23.76 -4.02
N THR A 48 -14.02 23.05 -2.96
CA THR A 48 -13.11 22.37 -2.05
C THR A 48 -12.79 20.97 -2.58
N ASP A 49 -11.52 20.56 -2.52
CA ASP A 49 -11.06 19.23 -2.95
C ASP A 49 -11.85 18.11 -2.27
N PRO A 50 -12.68 17.34 -3.01
CA PRO A 50 -13.57 16.33 -2.43
C PRO A 50 -12.81 15.10 -1.89
N TYR A 51 -11.50 15.01 -2.14
CA TYR A 51 -10.67 13.88 -1.76
C TYR A 51 -9.61 14.23 -0.69
N ALA A 52 -9.53 15.51 -0.28
CA ALA A 52 -8.53 16.00 0.67
C ALA A 52 -8.55 15.30 2.04
N SER A 53 -9.66 14.66 2.41
CA SER A 53 -9.79 13.99 3.69
C SER A 53 -9.14 12.59 3.74
N PHE A 54 -8.77 12.01 2.60
CA PHE A 54 -8.19 10.66 2.53
C PHE A 54 -7.07 10.50 1.49
N LEU A 55 -6.80 11.53 0.68
CA LEU A 55 -5.63 11.59 -0.19
C LEU A 55 -4.69 12.72 0.25
N PRO A 56 -3.38 12.60 -0.03
CA PRO A 56 -2.44 13.72 0.02
C PRO A 56 -2.97 14.95 -0.71
N PRO A 57 -2.53 16.17 -0.38
CA PRO A 57 -2.98 17.39 -1.05
C PRO A 57 -2.89 17.31 -2.58
N ALA A 58 -3.83 17.93 -3.28
CA ALA A 58 -3.80 18.01 -4.74
C ALA A 58 -2.51 18.71 -5.23
N VAL A 59 -1.98 18.25 -6.34
CA VAL A 59 -0.79 18.86 -6.96
C VAL A 59 -1.26 19.92 -7.94
N ILE A 60 -0.78 21.15 -7.77
CA ILE A 60 -1.01 22.21 -8.76
C ILE A 60 -0.02 21.97 -9.89
N VAL A 61 -0.55 21.76 -11.09
CA VAL A 61 0.24 21.50 -12.29
C VAL A 61 -0.09 22.55 -13.33
N SER A 62 0.95 23.05 -14.00
CA SER A 62 0.80 23.94 -15.14
C SER A 62 0.15 23.15 -16.29
N PRO A 63 -0.78 23.74 -17.06
CA PRO A 63 -1.39 23.07 -18.22
C PRO A 63 -0.37 22.71 -19.32
N ASP A 64 0.82 23.30 -19.29
CA ASP A 64 1.91 23.09 -20.26
C ASP A 64 2.90 21.99 -19.85
N ASP A 65 2.68 21.33 -18.71
CA ASP A 65 3.59 20.31 -18.18
C ASP A 65 3.14 18.91 -18.65
N ASP A 66 3.85 18.34 -19.62
CA ASP A 66 3.53 17.01 -20.16
C ASP A 66 3.82 15.87 -19.17
N ASP A 67 4.67 16.12 -18.17
CA ASP A 67 5.12 15.13 -17.18
C ASP A 67 4.40 15.33 -15.84
N LEU A 68 3.06 15.22 -15.88
CA LEU A 68 2.22 15.43 -14.70
C LEU A 68 2.54 14.39 -13.62
N PRO A 69 3.05 14.79 -12.43
CA PRO A 69 3.30 13.84 -11.36
C PRO A 69 1.98 13.20 -10.89
N MET A 70 2.06 12.04 -10.25
CA MET A 70 0.91 11.50 -9.53
C MET A 70 0.62 12.37 -8.30
N ARG A 71 -0.66 12.61 -7.99
CA ARG A 71 -1.07 13.14 -6.70
C ARG A 71 -0.69 12.17 -5.59
N ALA A 72 -1.06 10.90 -5.78
CA ALA A 72 -0.89 9.87 -4.78
C ALA A 72 -0.70 8.48 -5.40
N VAL A 73 -0.17 7.56 -4.61
CA VAL A 73 -0.22 6.12 -4.87
C VAL A 73 -0.83 5.43 -3.66
N VAL A 74 -1.91 4.69 -3.89
CA VAL A 74 -2.65 3.93 -2.88
C VAL A 74 -2.37 2.45 -3.07
N PHE A 75 -1.96 1.78 -2.00
CA PHE A 75 -1.66 0.36 -1.96
C PHE A 75 -2.78 -0.39 -1.25
N VAL A 76 -3.27 -1.46 -1.87
CA VAL A 76 -4.37 -2.26 -1.32
C VAL A 76 -4.10 -3.75 -1.53
N THR A 77 -4.67 -4.59 -0.66
CA THR A 77 -4.72 -6.03 -0.91
C THR A 77 -5.79 -6.38 -1.93
N GLU A 78 -5.69 -7.56 -2.52
CA GLU A 78 -6.79 -8.21 -3.21
C GLU A 78 -8.07 -8.22 -2.34
N GLY A 79 -9.21 -7.90 -2.94
CA GLY A 79 -10.51 -7.83 -2.25
C GLY A 79 -10.73 -6.56 -1.41
N ALA A 80 -9.82 -5.59 -1.42
CA ALA A 80 -10.02 -4.32 -0.74
C ALA A 80 -11.28 -3.60 -1.23
N ARG A 81 -12.12 -3.17 -0.28
CA ARG A 81 -13.41 -2.54 -0.55
C ARG A 81 -13.29 -1.02 -0.62
N LYS A 82 -13.92 -0.43 -1.63
CA LYS A 82 -14.21 1.01 -1.70
C LYS A 82 -15.60 1.29 -1.16
N GLY A 83 -15.84 2.56 -0.81
CA GLY A 83 -17.15 3.07 -0.45
C GLY A 83 -17.31 3.22 1.06
N THR A 84 -16.68 4.27 1.59
CA THR A 84 -16.97 4.76 2.93
C THR A 84 -18.23 5.64 2.89
N GLU A 85 -18.81 5.94 4.05
CA GLU A 85 -19.92 6.91 4.15
C GLU A 85 -19.54 8.30 3.63
N ARG A 86 -18.24 8.63 3.72
CA ARG A 86 -17.68 9.91 3.26
C ARG A 86 -17.50 9.95 1.75
N SER A 87 -17.05 8.86 1.14
CA SER A 87 -16.79 8.83 -0.31
C SER A 87 -16.86 7.43 -0.90
N GLY A 88 -17.60 7.31 -2.00
CA GLY A 88 -17.65 6.10 -2.83
C GLY A 88 -16.30 5.67 -3.42
N GLN A 89 -15.31 6.57 -3.46
CA GLN A 89 -13.98 6.32 -4.02
C GLN A 89 -12.95 5.94 -2.95
N GLU A 90 -13.24 6.20 -1.68
CA GLU A 90 -12.32 5.93 -0.60
C GLU A 90 -12.25 4.43 -0.30
N TYR A 91 -11.04 3.91 -0.14
CA TYR A 91 -10.81 2.55 0.37
C TYR A 91 -11.07 2.49 1.87
N VAL A 92 -11.79 1.48 2.33
CA VAL A 92 -12.10 1.31 3.77
C VAL A 92 -10.84 1.11 4.60
N ASN A 93 -9.90 0.28 4.11
CA ASN A 93 -8.64 -0.02 4.78
C ASN A 93 -7.51 -0.15 3.73
N PRO A 94 -6.99 0.98 3.20
CA PRO A 94 -5.79 0.90 2.37
C PRO A 94 -4.59 0.43 3.21
N LEU A 95 -3.67 -0.33 2.60
CA LEU A 95 -2.43 -0.74 3.28
C LEU A 95 -1.51 0.45 3.52
N LEU A 96 -1.38 1.31 2.52
CA LEU A 96 -0.50 2.46 2.53
C LEU A 96 -1.03 3.50 1.53
N VAL A 97 -0.87 4.78 1.86
CA VAL A 97 -1.12 5.90 0.96
C VAL A 97 0.12 6.77 0.97
N LEU A 98 0.72 6.97 -0.20
CA LEU A 98 1.87 7.85 -0.40
C LEU A 98 1.48 8.98 -1.34
N SER A 99 2.12 10.15 -1.21
CA SER A 99 2.15 11.13 -2.29
C SER A 99 2.88 10.55 -3.52
N GLY A 100 2.58 11.08 -4.71
CA GLY A 100 3.31 10.64 -5.91
C GLY A 100 4.81 10.94 -5.83
N HIS A 101 5.20 12.03 -5.16
CA HIS A 101 6.60 12.36 -4.93
C HIS A 101 7.30 11.33 -4.03
N GLU A 102 6.70 10.98 -2.88
CA GLU A 102 7.23 9.93 -2.00
C GLU A 102 7.37 8.61 -2.75
N TYR A 103 6.36 8.19 -3.52
CA TYR A 103 6.43 6.96 -4.30
C TYR A 103 7.57 6.97 -5.33
N THR A 104 7.73 8.08 -6.06
CA THR A 104 8.69 8.17 -7.17
C THR A 104 10.14 8.25 -6.69
N THR A 105 10.37 8.83 -5.51
CA THR A 105 11.72 9.02 -4.96
C THR A 105 12.14 7.89 -4.01
N MET A 106 11.22 7.04 -3.58
CA MET A 106 11.49 5.95 -2.65
C MET A 106 12.14 4.75 -3.37
N PRO A 107 13.30 4.27 -2.88
CA PRO A 107 13.87 3.01 -3.35
C PRO A 107 12.89 1.85 -3.16
N PHE A 108 12.89 0.90 -4.09
CA PHE A 108 11.98 -0.25 -4.01
C PHE A 108 12.16 -1.07 -2.72
N GLY A 109 13.38 -1.18 -2.19
CA GLY A 109 13.63 -1.86 -0.91
C GLY A 109 12.85 -1.25 0.25
N ASP A 110 12.87 0.08 0.37
CA ASP A 110 12.16 0.81 1.44
C ASP A 110 10.64 0.70 1.26
N LEU A 111 10.16 0.75 0.01
CA LEU A 111 8.76 0.53 -0.31
C LEU A 111 8.31 -0.89 0.06
N HIS A 112 9.11 -1.88 -0.30
CA HIS A 112 8.88 -3.28 0.03
C HIS A 112 8.80 -3.48 1.55
N GLU A 113 9.73 -2.91 2.32
CA GLU A 113 9.70 -2.97 3.79
C GLU A 113 8.45 -2.30 4.38
N LYS A 114 8.02 -1.14 3.86
CA LYS A 114 6.79 -0.47 4.29
C LYS A 114 5.55 -1.32 4.03
N ILE A 115 5.44 -1.92 2.84
CA ILE A 115 4.32 -2.80 2.48
C ILE A 115 4.31 -4.03 3.39
N CYS A 116 5.46 -4.69 3.57
CA CYS A 116 5.59 -5.84 4.46
C CYS A 116 5.26 -5.48 5.92
N SER A 117 5.71 -4.32 6.40
CA SER A 117 5.36 -3.84 7.75
C SER A 117 3.85 -3.59 7.89
N ALA A 118 3.21 -2.99 6.89
CA ALA A 118 1.77 -2.76 6.88
C ALA A 118 0.98 -4.08 6.89
N LEU A 119 1.41 -5.06 6.10
CA LEU A 119 0.84 -6.42 6.08
C LEU A 119 1.04 -7.14 7.42
N ARG A 120 2.21 -7.00 8.04
CA ARG A 120 2.48 -7.57 9.37
C ARG A 120 1.55 -6.99 10.43
N GLY A 121 1.29 -5.68 10.36
CA GLY A 121 0.50 -4.95 11.35
C GLY A 121 1.21 -4.97 12.71
N HIS A 122 0.49 -5.36 13.76
CA HIS A 122 1.01 -5.40 15.14
C HIS A 122 1.64 -6.75 15.52
N ARG A 123 1.77 -7.69 14.57
CA ARG A 123 2.39 -8.99 14.83
C ARG A 123 3.90 -8.81 14.98
N PRO A 124 4.56 -9.58 15.86
CA PRO A 124 6.00 -9.53 16.01
C PRO A 124 6.68 -9.97 14.70
N ARG A 125 7.77 -9.30 14.33
CA ARG A 125 8.58 -9.64 13.15
C ARG A 125 9.25 -11.00 13.32
N LEU A 126 9.26 -11.81 12.26
CA LEU A 126 10.11 -12.99 12.18
C LEU A 126 11.58 -12.59 12.08
N VAL A 127 12.42 -13.09 12.99
CA VAL A 127 13.85 -12.79 13.03
C VAL A 127 14.71 -13.94 12.51
N ALA A 128 14.24 -15.18 12.61
CA ALA A 128 14.96 -16.34 12.10
C ALA A 128 14.03 -17.54 11.84
N GLU A 129 14.42 -18.34 10.86
CA GLU A 129 13.89 -19.68 10.62
C GLU A 129 15.02 -20.70 10.82
N SER A 130 14.73 -21.82 11.50
CA SER A 130 15.66 -22.94 11.61
C SER A 130 14.97 -24.25 11.25
N ARG A 131 15.71 -25.14 10.58
CA ARG A 131 15.21 -26.45 10.16
C ARG A 131 15.95 -27.55 10.91
N GLY A 132 15.20 -28.38 11.62
CA GLY A 132 15.73 -29.54 12.33
C GLY A 132 16.07 -30.70 11.38
N PRO A 133 16.90 -31.66 11.83
CA PRO A 133 17.21 -32.87 11.06
C PRO A 133 15.99 -33.79 10.88
N ASP A 134 14.96 -33.63 11.70
CA ASP A 134 13.65 -34.29 11.58
C ASP A 134 12.73 -33.61 10.56
N GLY A 135 13.21 -32.57 9.88
CA GLY A 135 12.46 -31.80 8.89
C GLY A 135 11.52 -30.75 9.50
N ARG A 136 11.43 -30.65 10.83
CA ARG A 136 10.59 -29.65 11.50
C ARG A 136 11.17 -28.25 11.34
N VAL A 137 10.30 -27.28 11.11
CA VAL A 137 10.66 -25.87 10.98
C VAL A 137 10.33 -25.14 12.27
N ARG A 138 11.25 -24.32 12.77
CA ARG A 138 11.05 -23.44 13.93
C ARG A 138 11.21 -21.99 13.49
N LEU A 139 10.17 -21.20 13.75
CA LEU A 139 10.12 -19.77 13.50
C LEU A 139 10.37 -19.03 14.81
N LEU A 140 11.33 -18.10 14.81
CA LEU A 140 11.69 -17.27 15.95
C LEU A 140 11.27 -15.83 15.67
N PHE A 141 10.56 -15.23 16.62
CA PHE A 141 10.03 -13.88 16.51
C PHE A 141 10.76 -12.90 17.42
N GLU A 142 10.68 -11.61 17.11
CA GLU A 142 11.38 -10.55 17.85
C GLU A 142 10.93 -10.42 19.32
N ASP A 143 9.72 -10.86 19.63
CA ASP A 143 9.18 -10.91 21.00
C ASP A 143 9.67 -12.13 21.80
N GLY A 144 10.55 -12.94 21.20
CA GLY A 144 11.08 -14.16 21.79
C GLY A 144 10.16 -15.37 21.65
N THR A 145 8.98 -15.22 21.03
CA THR A 145 8.10 -16.37 20.79
C THR A 145 8.71 -17.31 19.74
N VAL A 146 8.43 -18.60 19.89
CA VAL A 146 8.87 -19.64 18.96
C VAL A 146 7.65 -20.43 18.51
N ARG A 147 7.50 -20.62 17.19
CA ARG A 147 6.45 -21.47 16.61
C ARG A 147 7.08 -22.63 15.87
N ASN A 148 6.56 -23.82 16.12
CA ASN A 148 6.91 -25.02 15.36
C ASN A 148 5.92 -25.18 14.22
N GLN A 149 6.43 -25.42 13.01
CA GLN A 149 5.64 -25.67 11.82
C GLN A 149 5.97 -27.06 11.29
N GLU A 150 4.92 -27.85 11.07
CA GLU A 150 5.02 -29.09 10.30
C GLU A 150 4.83 -28.75 8.83
N LEU A 151 5.78 -29.17 7.99
CA LEU A 151 5.64 -29.09 6.54
C LEU A 151 4.75 -30.26 6.14
N ALA A 152 3.57 -29.94 5.57
CA ALA A 152 2.64 -30.93 5.03
C ALA A 152 3.20 -31.62 3.78
#